data_AF-A0A520BCB1-F1
#
_entry.id   AF-A0A520BCB1-F1
#
_cell.length_a   1.000
_cell.length_b   1.000
_cell.length_c   1.000
_cell.angle_alpha   90.00
_cell.angle_beta   90.00
_cell.angle_gamma   90.00
#
_symmetry.space_group_name_H-M   'P 1'
#
loop_
_entity.id
_entity.type
_entity.pdbx_description
1 polymer ?
#
loop_
_entity_poly.entity_id
_entity_poly.type
_entity_poly.pdbx_seq_one_letter_code
_entity_poly.pdbx_strand_id
1 'polypeptide(L)' 'MEVKEYIVEEADKLFCQYGFKSVTMDDIAKHLGISKKTIYQHF' A
#
# COMPACT_ATOMS: atom_id res chain seq x y z
N MET A 1 -5.07 7.59 13.42
CA MET A 1 -4.56 7.42 12.05
C MET A 1 -5.70 6.87 11.23
N GLU A 2 -6.13 7.57 10.19
CA GLU A 2 -7.15 7.02 9.30
C GLU A 2 -6.56 5.89 8.45
N VAL A 3 -7.39 4.93 8.02
CA VAL A 3 -6.94 3.77 7.21
C VAL A 3 -6.22 4.23 5.94
N LYS A 4 -6.68 5.35 5.35
CA LYS A 4 -6.06 5.97 4.18
C LYS A 4 -4.62 6.42 4.45
N GLU A 5 -4.38 7.10 5.58
CA GLU A 5 -3.05 7.57 5.97
C GLU A 5 -2.09 6.40 6.20
N TYR A 6 -2.58 5.36 6.87
CA TYR A 6 -1.81 4.14 7.11
C TYR A 6 -1.39 3.45 5.81
N ILE A 7 -2.29 3.36 4.82
CA ILE A 7 -1.97 2.80 3.50
C ILE A 7 -0.88 3.63 2.80
N VAL A 8 -0.93 4.96 2.87
CA VAL A 8 0.09 5.82 2.26
C VAL A 8 1.44 5.64 2.95
N GLU A 9 1.48 5.63 4.28
CA GLU A 9 2.74 5.51 5.04
C GLU A 9 3.47 4.20 4.74
N GLU A 10 2.74 3.08 4.70
CA GLU A 10 3.34 1.78 4.40
C GLU A 10 3.70 1.60 2.92
N ALA A 11 2.88 2.16 2.01
CA ALA A 11 3.23 2.17 0.59
C ALA A 11 4.49 3.00 0.32
N ASP A 12 4.66 4.14 1.01
CA ASP A 12 5.85 4.98 0.90
C ASP A 12 7.13 4.22 1.29
N LYS A 13 7.07 3.43 2.37
CA LYS A 13 8.18 2.55 2.79
C LYS A 13 8.53 1.53 1.70
N LEU A 14 7.52 0.89 1.10
CA LEU A 14 7.72 -0.06 -0.01
C LEU A 14 8.33 0.62 -1.24
N PHE A 15 7.82 1.79 -1.64
CA PHE A 15 8.36 2.54 -2.76
C PHE A 15 9.81 2.98 -2.52
N CYS A 16 10.15 3.41 -1.31
CA CYS A 16 11.52 3.76 -0.95
C CYS A 16 12.47 2.55 -0.97
N GLN A 17 11.99 1.37 -0.57
CA GLN A 17 12.82 0.18 -0.49
C GLN A 17 13.04 -0.48 -1.86
N TYR A 18 12.00 -0.57 -2.69
CA TYR A 18 12.03 -1.36 -3.92
C TYR A 18 11.98 -0.50 -5.20
N GLY A 19 11.49 0.74 -5.10
CA GLY A 19 11.31 1.66 -6.22
C GLY A 19 9.89 1.67 -6.79
N PHE A 20 9.50 2.81 -7.37
CA PHE A 20 8.13 3.03 -7.86
C PHE A 20 7.65 2.05 -8.94
N LYS A 21 8.55 1.57 -9.81
CA LYS A 21 8.17 0.69 -10.94
C LYS A 21 7.98 -0.78 -10.54
N SER A 22 8.51 -1.20 -9.39
CA SER A 22 8.50 -2.59 -8.95
C SER A 22 7.42 -2.90 -7.92
N VAL A 23 6.89 -1.88 -7.24
CA VAL A 23 5.84 -2.05 -6.24
C VAL A 23 4.48 -2.01 -6.92
N THR A 24 3.70 -3.06 -6.70
CA THR A 24 2.33 -3.17 -7.18
C THR A 24 1.32 -3.01 -6.05
N MET A 25 0.04 -2.80 -6.40
CA MET A 25 -1.04 -2.81 -5.40
C MET A 25 -1.20 -4.16 -4.71
N ASP A 26 -0.78 -5.27 -5.36
CA ASP A 26 -0.72 -6.58 -4.72
C ASP A 26 0.32 -6.62 -3.61
N ASP A 27 1.50 -6.05 -3.85
CA ASP A 27 2.58 -6.00 -2.86
C ASP A 27 2.16 -5.17 -1.64
N ILE A 28 1.55 -4.01 -1.88
CA ILE A 28 1.02 -3.14 -0.81
C ILE A 28 -0.07 -3.88 -0.02
N ALA A 29 -1.03 -4.52 -0.69
CA ALA A 29 -2.10 -5.26 -0.03
C ALA A 29 -1.56 -6.43 0.82
N LYS A 30 -0.58 -7.18 0.29
CA LYS A 30 0.06 -8.30 0.97
C LYS A 30 0.87 -7.84 2.18
N HIS A 31 1.62 -6.75 2.06
CA HIS A 31 2.39 -6.14 3.16
C HIS A 31 1.47 -5.68 4.29
N LEU A 32 0.34 -5.07 3.93
CA LEU A 32 -0.66 -4.58 4.87
C LEU A 32 -1.59 -5.66 5.46
N GLY A 33 -1.56 -6.89 4.93
CA GLY A 33 -2.47 -7.97 5.35
C GLY A 33 -3.94 -7.72 4.99
N ILE A 34 -4.21 -6.92 3.95
CA ILE A 34 -5.56 -6.56 3.49
C ILE A 34 -5.77 -6.97 2.04
N SER A 35 -7.01 -6.85 1.56
CA SER A 35 -7.31 -7.08 0.15
C SER A 35 -7.01 -5.83 -0.69
N LYS A 36 -6.61 -6.02 -1.96
CA LYS A 36 -6.54 -4.91 -2.94
C LYS A 36 -7.85 -4.12 -3.02
N LYS A 37 -8.99 -4.81 -2.89
CA LYS A 37 -10.32 -4.18 -2.87
C LYS A 37 -10.43 -3.14 -1.75
N THR A 38 -9.87 -3.44 -0.58
CA THR A 38 -9.85 -2.51 0.56
C THR A 38 -9.09 -1.24 0.22
N ILE A 39 -7.93 -1.36 -0.45
CA ILE A 39 -7.17 -0.19 -0.93
C ILE A 39 -8.03 0.67 -1.87
N TYR A 40 -8.64 0.06 -2.90
CA TYR A 40 -9.53 0.77 -3.85
C TYR A 40 -10.85 1.29 -3.25
N GLN A 41 -11.22 0.91 -2.01
CA GLN A 41 -12.37 1.50 -1.33
C GLN A 41 -12.00 2.80 -0.60
N HIS A 42 -10.72 2.98 -0.30
CA HIS A 42 -10.20 4.17 0.37
C HIS A 42 -9.58 5.19 -0.60
N PHE A 43 -9.39 4.81 -1.88
CA PHE A 43 -8.82 5.63 -2.96
C PHE A 43 -9.57 5.37 -4.27
#